data_AF-A0A8X6KV83-F1
#
_entry.id   AF-A0A8X6KV83-F1
#
_cell.length_a   1.000
_cell.length_b   1.000
_cell.length_c   1.000
_cell.angle_alpha   90.00
_cell.angle_beta   90.00
_cell.angle_gamma   90.00
#
_symmetry.space_group_name_H-M   'P 1'
#
loop_
_entity.id
_entity.type
_entity.pdbx_description
1 polymer ?
#
loop_
_entity_poly.entity_id
_entity_poly.type
_entity_poly.pdbx_seq_one_letter_code
_entity_poly.pdbx_strand_id
1 'polypeptide(L)'
;MKFLVLTLCFFAAAFADVDYDIKRLALQNPDLYDGDMLGIDGPFDAERNAIPGQKFRWPNAVVPYVIDATLEGYKQFILDAIKNYHDHTCIRFVPRTDQNDYVKIFLGQGCYSQVGRVGGQQLLSLGNGCLYVGTAIHEFGHALGFYHEQSRSDRDDYLIIYLENVLPGMFIVLLLILYQNIS
;
A
#
# COMPACT_ATOMS: atom_id res chain seq x y z
N MET A 1 8.85 40.25 19.91
CA MET A 1 9.41 38.91 19.57
C MET A 1 8.57 37.71 20.03
N LYS A 2 7.43 37.88 20.73
CA LYS A 2 6.51 36.76 21.11
C LYS A 2 5.34 36.54 20.13
N PHE A 3 4.95 37.55 19.34
CA PHE A 3 3.86 37.43 18.37
C PHE A 3 4.24 36.68 17.09
N LEU A 4 5.52 36.72 16.66
CA LEU A 4 5.97 36.04 15.44
C LEU A 4 6.00 34.51 15.59
N VAL A 5 6.27 34.02 16.82
CA VAL A 5 6.38 32.58 17.11
C VAL A 5 5.00 31.91 17.15
N LEU A 6 3.99 32.59 17.71
CA LEU A 6 2.64 32.02 17.80
C LEU A 6 2.00 31.86 16.41
N THR A 7 2.14 32.86 15.53
CA THR A 7 1.60 32.81 14.17
C THR A 7 2.28 31.71 13.33
N LEU A 8 3.61 31.53 13.47
CA LEU A 8 4.33 30.45 12.81
C LEU A 8 3.86 29.05 13.25
N CYS A 9 3.58 28.85 14.54
CA CYS A 9 3.06 27.58 15.05
C CYS A 9 1.63 27.27 14.55
N PHE A 10 0.75 28.28 14.48
CA PHE A 10 -0.61 28.08 13.96
C PHE A 10 -0.62 27.73 12.47
N PHE A 11 0.22 28.39 11.66
CA PHE A 11 0.37 28.02 10.26
C PHE A 11 0.96 26.62 10.10
N ALA A 12 2.01 26.28 10.84
CA ALA A 12 2.63 24.95 10.79
C ALA A 12 1.65 23.83 11.18
N ALA A 13 0.80 24.04 12.20
CA ALA A 13 -0.22 23.08 12.60
C ALA A 13 -1.28 22.88 11.51
N ALA A 14 -1.80 23.98 10.93
CA ALA A 14 -2.78 23.89 9.86
C ALA A 14 -2.23 23.19 8.60
N PHE A 15 -0.96 23.40 8.25
CA PHE A 15 -0.32 22.67 7.15
C PHE A 15 -0.11 21.18 7.47
N ALA A 16 0.20 20.84 8.72
CA ALA A 16 0.32 19.44 9.15
C ALA A 16 -1.01 18.70 9.11
N ASP A 17 -2.11 19.36 9.50
CA ASP A 17 -3.46 18.79 9.41
C ASP A 17 -3.87 18.53 7.94
N VAL A 18 -3.59 19.48 7.05
CA VAL A 18 -3.86 19.30 5.61
C VAL A 18 -3.02 18.18 5.00
N ASP A 19 -1.73 18.06 5.34
CA ASP A 19 -0.88 16.96 4.87
C ASP A 19 -1.35 15.60 5.42
N TYR A 20 -1.80 15.56 6.68
CA TYR A 20 -2.38 14.37 7.28
C TYR A 20 -3.66 13.93 6.55
N ASP A 21 -4.56 14.86 6.24
CA ASP A 21 -5.79 14.55 5.51
C ASP A 21 -5.52 14.07 4.07
N ILE A 22 -4.55 14.69 3.37
CA ILE A 22 -4.15 14.26 2.03
C ILE A 22 -3.62 12.81 2.05
N LYS A 23 -2.76 12.48 3.02
CA LYS A 23 -2.26 11.10 3.21
C LYS A 23 -3.38 10.13 3.46
N ARG A 24 -4.29 10.47 4.37
CA ARG A 24 -5.41 9.61 4.76
C ARG A 24 -6.33 9.34 3.58
N LEU A 25 -6.67 10.37 2.80
CA LEU A 25 -7.54 10.23 1.63
C LEU A 25 -6.88 9.42 0.51
N ALA A 26 -5.55 9.54 0.34
CA ALA A 26 -4.82 8.77 -0.67
C ALA A 26 -4.86 7.25 -0.43
N LEU A 27 -5.08 6.82 0.82
CA LEU A 27 -5.24 5.41 1.19
C LEU A 27 -6.70 4.93 1.17
N GLN A 28 -7.66 5.83 0.91
CA GLN A 28 -9.08 5.52 0.86
C GLN A 28 -9.56 5.42 -0.58
N ASN A 29 -9.26 4.29 -1.24
CA ASN A 29 -9.75 4.02 -2.58
C ASN A 29 -11.01 3.11 -2.48
N PRO A 30 -12.23 3.66 -2.54
CA PRO A 30 -13.46 2.92 -2.24
C PRO A 30 -13.75 1.78 -3.22
N ASP A 31 -13.20 1.85 -4.43
CA ASP A 31 -13.37 0.84 -5.47
C ASP A 31 -12.28 -0.26 -5.41
N LEU A 32 -11.36 -0.20 -4.43
CA LEU A 32 -10.30 -1.18 -4.24
C LEU A 32 -10.56 -2.05 -3.01
N TYR A 33 -10.10 -3.29 -3.07
CA TYR A 33 -10.21 -4.21 -1.94
C TYR A 33 -9.37 -3.72 -0.76
N ASP A 34 -9.95 -3.72 0.44
CA ASP A 34 -9.34 -3.25 1.68
C ASP A 34 -8.73 -1.82 1.59
N GLY A 35 -9.18 -1.02 0.62
CA GLY A 35 -8.77 0.37 0.41
C GLY A 35 -7.62 0.59 -0.57
N ASP A 36 -6.75 -0.38 -0.85
CA ASP A 36 -5.52 -0.18 -1.64
C ASP A 36 -5.07 -1.44 -2.43
N MET A 37 -5.87 -2.50 -2.49
CA MET A 37 -5.54 -3.71 -3.24
C MET A 37 -6.38 -3.85 -4.53
N LEU A 38 -5.70 -3.88 -5.67
CA LEU A 38 -6.30 -3.94 -7.00
C LEU A 38 -6.45 -5.38 -7.52
N GLY A 39 -7.57 -5.66 -8.20
CA GLY A 39 -7.80 -6.91 -8.94
C GLY A 39 -8.20 -8.09 -8.06
N ILE A 40 -8.73 -7.82 -6.88
CA ILE A 40 -9.27 -8.80 -5.95
C ILE A 40 -10.80 -8.75 -6.00
N ASP A 41 -11.38 -9.73 -6.70
CA ASP A 41 -12.84 -9.90 -6.82
C ASP A 41 -13.30 -11.06 -5.92
N GLY A 42 -13.83 -10.75 -4.74
CA GLY A 42 -14.38 -11.71 -3.78
C GLY A 42 -13.50 -12.00 -2.57
N PRO A 43 -14.00 -12.76 -1.58
CA PRO A 43 -13.23 -13.12 -0.41
C PRO A 43 -12.16 -14.13 -0.84
N PHE A 44 -10.95 -13.66 -1.12
CA PHE A 44 -9.79 -14.53 -1.00
C PHE A 44 -9.69 -14.94 0.46
N ASP A 45 -9.39 -16.20 0.71
CA ASP A 45 -9.16 -16.71 2.04
C ASP A 45 -7.89 -16.03 2.58
N ALA A 46 -8.06 -14.85 3.19
CA ALA A 46 -7.04 -14.14 3.94
C ALA A 46 -6.81 -14.83 5.30
N GLU A 47 -6.84 -16.16 5.33
CA GLU A 47 -6.41 -16.95 6.48
C GLU A 47 -4.99 -16.56 6.93
N ARG A 48 -4.21 -15.99 6.02
CA ARG A 48 -2.81 -15.62 6.23
C ARG A 48 -2.57 -14.20 5.72
N ASN A 49 -1.57 -13.55 6.31
CA ASN A 49 -1.08 -12.25 5.84
C ASN A 49 -0.40 -12.29 4.47
N ALA A 50 -0.19 -13.47 3.87
CA ALA A 50 0.40 -13.62 2.56
C ALA A 50 -0.43 -14.55 1.68
N ILE A 51 -0.61 -14.17 0.41
CA ILE A 51 -1.37 -14.94 -0.57
C ILE A 51 -0.81 -16.37 -0.74
N PRO A 52 -1.65 -17.41 -0.60
CA PRO A 52 -1.19 -18.79 -0.75
C PRO A 52 -0.98 -19.13 -2.24
N GLY A 53 0.04 -19.96 -2.50
CA GLY A 53 0.30 -20.53 -3.83
C GLY A 53 1.54 -19.97 -4.53
N GLN A 54 2.30 -20.87 -5.19
CA GLN A 54 3.56 -20.52 -5.84
C GLN A 54 3.39 -19.66 -7.09
N LYS A 55 2.23 -19.74 -7.75
CA LYS A 55 1.96 -18.95 -8.97
C LYS A 55 2.02 -17.44 -8.72
N PHE A 56 1.70 -16.99 -7.50
CA PHE A 56 1.73 -15.57 -7.11
C PHE A 56 3.11 -15.09 -6.65
N ARG A 57 4.12 -15.96 -6.65
CA ARG A 57 5.47 -15.60 -6.23
C ARG A 57 6.27 -15.08 -7.42
N TRP A 58 7.12 -14.09 -7.14
CA TRP A 58 8.12 -13.61 -8.08
C TRP A 58 9.25 -14.65 -8.19
N PRO A 59 9.57 -15.12 -9.41
CA PRO A 59 10.62 -16.12 -9.60
C PRO A 59 11.96 -15.65 -9.02
N ASN A 60 12.63 -16.54 -8.28
CA ASN A 60 13.94 -16.28 -7.65
C ASN A 60 13.97 -15.05 -6.72
N ALA A 61 12.82 -14.65 -6.18
CA ALA A 61 12.69 -13.42 -5.37
C ALA A 61 13.14 -12.15 -6.13
N VAL A 62 13.08 -12.15 -7.47
CA VAL A 62 13.44 -11.01 -8.32
C VAL A 62 12.17 -10.34 -8.85
N VAL A 63 12.05 -9.04 -8.61
CA VAL A 63 10.92 -8.21 -9.06
C VAL A 63 11.42 -7.19 -10.08
N PRO A 64 11.24 -7.43 -11.39
CA PRO A 64 11.53 -6.42 -12.40
C PRO A 64 10.60 -5.21 -12.23
N TYR A 65 11.13 -3.99 -12.31
CA TYR A 65 10.33 -2.78 -12.20
C TYR A 65 10.68 -1.72 -13.24
N VAL A 66 9.72 -0.85 -13.52
CA VAL A 66 9.90 0.40 -14.28
C VAL A 66 9.32 1.53 -13.43
N ILE A 67 10.08 2.62 -13.29
CA ILE A 67 9.55 3.88 -12.75
C ILE A 67 9.11 4.72 -13.95
N ASP A 68 7.82 5.00 -14.03
CA ASP A 68 7.23 5.83 -15.08
C ASP A 68 7.77 7.27 -15.00
N ALA A 69 7.86 7.94 -16.15
CA ALA A 69 8.39 9.31 -16.23
C ALA A 69 7.58 10.33 -15.41
N THR A 70 6.31 10.02 -15.09
CA THR A 70 5.48 10.82 -14.18
C THR A 70 6.05 10.94 -12.76
N LEU A 71 6.96 10.06 -12.36
CA LEU A 71 7.63 10.07 -11.05
C LEU A 71 9.09 10.52 -11.12
N GLU A 72 9.55 11.11 -12.24
CA GLU A 72 10.96 11.51 -12.42
C GLU A 72 11.49 12.37 -11.26
N GLY A 73 10.70 13.36 -10.82
CA GLY A 73 11.06 14.25 -9.70
C GLY A 73 11.00 13.59 -8.31
N TYR A 74 10.50 12.37 -8.20
CA TYR A 74 10.27 11.67 -6.94
C TYR A 74 10.95 10.29 -6.88
N LYS A 75 11.92 10.00 -7.76
CA LYS A 75 12.56 8.67 -7.80
C LYS A 75 13.24 8.28 -6.48
N GLN A 76 13.79 9.24 -5.74
CA GLN A 76 14.66 8.93 -4.60
C GLN A 76 13.95 8.11 -3.51
N PHE A 77 12.72 8.49 -3.09
CA PHE A 77 12.01 7.75 -2.03
C PHE A 77 11.65 6.32 -2.46
N ILE A 78 11.41 6.10 -3.75
CA ILE A 78 11.16 4.78 -4.33
C ILE A 78 12.43 3.93 -4.26
N LEU A 79 13.59 4.51 -4.60
CA LEU A 79 14.88 3.84 -4.49
C LEU A 79 15.25 3.55 -3.04
N ASP A 80 14.92 4.43 -2.10
CA ASP A 80 15.13 4.21 -0.67
C ASP A 80 14.24 3.06 -0.14
N ALA A 81 12.99 2.96 -0.61
CA ALA A 81 12.10 1.85 -0.30
C ALA A 81 12.62 0.52 -0.87
N ILE A 82 13.11 0.53 -2.12
CA ILE A 82 13.78 -0.63 -2.74
C ILE A 82 15.02 -1.04 -1.93
N LYS A 83 15.84 -0.07 -1.54
CA LYS A 83 17.04 -0.30 -0.74
C LYS A 83 16.68 -0.95 0.61
N ASN A 84 15.59 -0.53 1.24
CA ASN A 84 15.13 -1.13 2.50
C ASN A 84 14.88 -2.65 2.33
N TYR A 85 14.22 -3.08 1.26
CA TYR A 85 14.07 -4.51 0.96
C TYR A 85 15.41 -5.21 0.69
N HIS A 86 16.32 -4.56 -0.04
CA HIS A 86 17.64 -5.13 -0.35
C HIS A 86 18.48 -5.36 0.91
N ASP A 87 18.43 -4.42 1.86
CA ASP A 87 19.19 -4.45 3.11
C ASP A 87 18.69 -5.53 4.09
N HIS A 88 17.37 -5.79 4.12
CA HIS A 88 16.74 -6.59 5.17
C HIS A 88 16.16 -7.94 4.69
N THR A 89 16.12 -8.19 3.38
CA THR A 89 15.50 -9.40 2.81
C THR A 89 16.31 -9.96 1.65
N CYS A 90 15.92 -11.14 1.16
CA CYS A 90 16.45 -11.70 -0.08
C CYS A 90 15.78 -11.15 -1.36
N ILE A 91 14.73 -10.33 -1.24
CA ILE A 91 14.01 -9.76 -2.39
C ILE A 91 14.91 -8.80 -3.15
N ARG A 92 14.93 -8.92 -4.49
CA ARG A 92 15.70 -8.05 -5.38
C ARG A 92 14.81 -7.40 -6.42
N PHE A 93 14.46 -6.14 -6.16
CA PHE A 93 13.93 -5.27 -7.20
C PHE A 93 15.02 -4.90 -8.19
N VAL A 94 14.78 -5.13 -9.49
CA VAL A 94 15.75 -4.86 -10.56
C VAL A 94 15.12 -4.02 -11.66
N PRO A 95 15.84 -3.05 -12.28
CA PRO A 95 15.34 -2.37 -13.46
C PRO A 95 15.00 -3.37 -14.55
N ARG A 96 13.77 -3.30 -15.06
CA ARG A 96 13.30 -4.18 -16.13
C ARG A 96 14.11 -3.95 -17.41
N THR A 97 14.39 -5.04 -18.11
CA THR A 97 14.91 -5.04 -19.47
C THR A 97 13.88 -5.65 -20.42
N ASP A 98 13.77 -6.98 -20.47
CA ASP A 98 12.92 -7.73 -21.39
C ASP A 98 11.89 -8.64 -20.70
N GLN A 99 11.84 -8.61 -19.36
CA GLN A 99 10.94 -9.48 -18.59
C GLN A 99 9.48 -9.19 -18.94
N ASN A 100 8.69 -10.23 -19.16
CA ASN A 100 7.26 -10.09 -19.45
C ASN A 100 6.47 -9.63 -18.21
N ASP A 101 6.84 -10.14 -17.05
CA ASP A 101 6.21 -9.83 -15.77
C ASP A 101 7.02 -8.76 -15.04
N TYR A 102 6.38 -7.66 -14.67
CA TYR A 102 7.05 -6.54 -14.00
C TYR A 102 6.06 -5.57 -13.35
N VAL A 103 6.56 -4.81 -12.38
CA VAL A 103 5.80 -3.72 -11.74
C VAL A 103 6.09 -2.40 -12.45
N LYS A 104 5.05 -1.72 -12.92
CA LYS A 104 5.12 -0.34 -13.40
C LYS A 104 4.65 0.60 -12.29
N ILE A 105 5.58 1.37 -11.75
CA ILE A 105 5.35 2.34 -10.68
C ILE A 105 5.06 3.70 -11.33
N PHE A 106 3.93 4.32 -11.02
CA PHE A 106 3.50 5.56 -11.68
C PHE A 106 2.74 6.50 -10.73
N LEU A 107 2.67 7.79 -11.11
CA LEU A 107 1.93 8.80 -10.37
C LEU A 107 0.43 8.69 -10.71
N GLY A 108 -0.28 7.81 -9.99
CA GLY A 108 -1.73 7.63 -10.14
C GLY A 108 -2.56 8.47 -9.17
N GLN A 109 -3.81 8.07 -8.97
CA GLN A 109 -4.69 8.60 -7.93
C GLN A 109 -4.72 7.61 -6.77
N GLY A 110 -4.34 8.07 -5.57
CA GLY A 110 -4.20 7.21 -4.40
C GLY A 110 -2.97 6.31 -4.41
N CYS A 111 -2.83 5.52 -3.33
CA CYS A 111 -1.79 4.52 -3.13
C CYS A 111 -2.43 3.15 -3.30
N TYR A 112 -1.91 2.32 -4.21
CA TYR A 112 -2.41 0.96 -4.37
C TYR A 112 -1.46 0.07 -5.18
N SER A 113 -1.62 -1.25 -5.00
CA SER A 113 -0.95 -2.27 -5.81
C SER A 113 -1.82 -3.50 -6.00
N GLN A 114 -1.39 -4.40 -6.89
CA GLN A 114 -1.95 -5.75 -6.97
C GLN A 114 -1.24 -6.65 -5.96
N VAL A 115 -1.95 -7.67 -5.43
CA VAL A 115 -1.37 -8.59 -4.45
C VAL A 115 -0.64 -9.75 -5.12
N GLY A 116 0.69 -9.77 -4.98
CA GLY A 116 1.57 -10.79 -5.55
C GLY A 116 1.85 -10.57 -7.04
N ARG A 117 2.51 -11.57 -7.65
CA ARG A 117 2.76 -11.59 -9.10
C ARG A 117 1.48 -12.03 -9.84
N VAL A 118 0.91 -11.13 -10.63
CA VAL A 118 -0.30 -11.41 -11.43
C VAL A 118 -0.01 -11.78 -12.88
N GLY A 119 1.22 -11.52 -13.35
CA GLY A 119 1.66 -11.74 -14.73
C GLY A 119 1.50 -10.50 -15.61
N GLY A 120 2.37 -10.37 -16.62
CA GLY A 120 2.42 -9.18 -17.47
C GLY A 120 2.85 -7.91 -16.74
N GLN A 121 2.48 -6.75 -17.28
CA GLN A 121 2.63 -5.48 -16.59
C GLN A 121 1.58 -5.36 -15.48
N GLN A 122 2.01 -5.25 -14.22
CA GLN A 122 1.16 -4.88 -13.09
C GLN A 122 1.43 -3.46 -12.61
N LEU A 123 0.37 -2.74 -12.25
CA LEU A 123 0.45 -1.33 -11.86
C LEU A 123 0.65 -1.18 -10.34
N LEU A 124 1.44 -0.18 -9.96
CA LEU A 124 1.60 0.28 -8.59
C LEU A 124 1.48 1.81 -8.60
N SER A 125 0.44 2.34 -7.97
CA SER A 125 0.18 3.77 -7.90
C SER A 125 0.82 4.38 -6.66
N LEU A 126 1.59 5.45 -6.86
CA LEU A 126 2.07 6.32 -5.79
C LEU A 126 1.64 7.74 -6.10
N GLY A 127 0.36 8.05 -5.81
CA GLY A 127 -0.25 9.36 -6.05
C GLY A 127 0.18 10.45 -5.08
N ASN A 128 -0.49 11.60 -5.18
CA ASN A 128 -0.33 12.67 -4.18
C ASN A 128 -0.76 12.15 -2.79
N GLY A 129 0.04 12.41 -1.76
CA GLY A 129 -0.12 11.82 -0.43
C GLY A 129 0.59 10.47 -0.22
N CYS A 130 1.11 9.84 -1.28
CA CYS A 130 1.78 8.53 -1.22
C CYS A 130 3.31 8.60 -1.30
N LEU A 131 3.88 9.81 -1.47
CA LEU A 131 5.30 10.02 -1.80
C LEU A 131 6.22 9.91 -0.56
N TYR A 132 6.04 8.83 0.20
CA TYR A 132 6.75 8.52 1.42
C TYR A 132 7.38 7.12 1.31
N VAL A 133 8.59 6.96 1.85
CA VAL A 133 9.33 5.69 1.80
C VAL A 133 8.49 4.56 2.40
N GLY A 134 7.84 4.79 3.54
CA GLY A 134 6.99 3.78 4.20
C GLY A 134 5.81 3.35 3.34
N THR A 135 5.14 4.29 2.66
CA THR A 135 4.05 3.98 1.73
C THR A 135 4.55 3.16 0.54
N ALA A 136 5.69 3.52 -0.07
CA ALA A 136 6.25 2.70 -1.14
C ALA A 136 6.63 1.28 -0.66
N ILE A 137 7.18 1.13 0.56
CA ILE A 137 7.48 -0.18 1.16
C ILE A 137 6.20 -1.02 1.30
N HIS A 138 5.11 -0.39 1.75
CA HIS A 138 3.79 -1.01 1.89
C HIS A 138 3.25 -1.51 0.54
N GLU A 139 3.21 -0.65 -0.47
CA GLU A 139 2.73 -1.02 -1.81
C GLU A 139 3.60 -2.10 -2.48
N PHE A 140 4.92 -2.06 -2.24
CA PHE A 140 5.80 -3.16 -2.64
C PHE A 140 5.50 -4.46 -1.89
N GLY A 141 5.07 -4.37 -0.63
CA GLY A 141 4.59 -5.51 0.16
C GLY A 141 3.37 -6.18 -0.49
N HIS A 142 2.40 -5.38 -0.93
CA HIS A 142 1.28 -5.88 -1.73
C HIS A 142 1.78 -6.56 -3.01
N ALA A 143 2.64 -5.92 -3.80
CA ALA A 143 3.21 -6.53 -5.02
C ALA A 143 3.96 -7.85 -4.75
N LEU A 144 4.50 -8.06 -3.55
CA LEU A 144 5.15 -9.30 -3.12
C LEU A 144 4.17 -10.38 -2.63
N GLY A 145 2.92 -10.02 -2.39
CA GLY A 145 1.83 -10.92 -2.03
C GLY A 145 1.38 -10.82 -0.59
N PHE A 146 1.62 -9.70 0.09
CA PHE A 146 1.11 -9.48 1.44
C PHE A 146 -0.25 -8.78 1.40
N TYR A 147 -1.16 -9.26 2.22
CA TYR A 147 -2.39 -8.56 2.60
C TYR A 147 -2.12 -7.69 3.82
N HIS A 148 -3.12 -6.91 4.21
CA HIS A 148 -3.08 -6.24 5.50
C HIS A 148 -3.03 -7.20 6.68
N GLU A 149 -2.28 -6.82 7.72
CA GLU A 149 -2.10 -7.68 8.89
C GLU A 149 -3.38 -7.79 9.72
N GLN A 150 -4.17 -6.70 9.82
CA GLN A 150 -5.49 -6.73 10.48
C GLN A 150 -6.52 -7.60 9.74
N SER A 151 -6.17 -8.13 8.59
CA SER A 151 -7.01 -8.97 7.75
C SER A 151 -6.75 -10.47 7.97
N ARG A 152 -5.79 -10.83 8.84
CA ARG A 152 -5.57 -12.24 9.24
C ARG A 152 -6.80 -12.87 9.90
N SER A 153 -6.98 -14.17 9.70
CA SER A 153 -8.08 -14.92 10.32
C SER A 153 -7.98 -15.01 11.84
N ASP A 154 -6.78 -14.94 12.41
CA ASP A 154 -6.54 -14.97 13.86
C ASP A 154 -6.50 -13.57 14.50
N ARG A 155 -6.83 -12.51 13.77
CA ARG A 155 -6.73 -11.13 14.29
C ARG A 155 -7.53 -10.91 15.58
N ASP A 156 -8.67 -11.60 15.74
CA ASP A 156 -9.62 -11.36 16.84
C ASP A 156 -9.06 -11.90 18.18
N ASP A 157 -7.97 -12.68 18.14
CA ASP A 157 -7.16 -13.04 19.30
C ASP A 157 -6.26 -11.89 19.79
N TYR A 158 -6.03 -10.87 18.95
CA TYR A 158 -5.07 -9.78 19.20
C TYR A 158 -5.71 -8.38 19.16
N LEU A 159 -6.82 -8.20 18.45
CA LEU A 159 -7.44 -6.91 18.16
C LEU A 159 -8.93 -6.92 18.52
N ILE A 160 -9.40 -5.79 19.04
CA ILE A 160 -10.83 -5.50 19.17
C ILE A 160 -11.16 -4.38 18.19
N ILE A 161 -12.14 -4.61 17.33
CA ILE A 161 -12.55 -3.66 16.30
C ILE A 161 -13.90 -3.06 16.69
N TYR A 162 -13.86 -1.81 17.13
CA TYR A 162 -15.05 -1.02 17.42
C TYR A 162 -15.68 -0.53 16.12
N LEU A 163 -16.54 -1.37 15.53
CA LEU A 163 -17.21 -1.09 14.26
C LEU A 163 -18.06 0.19 14.30
N GLU A 164 -18.53 0.59 15.47
CA GLU A 164 -19.22 1.86 15.70
C GLU A 164 -18.36 3.11 15.40
N ASN A 165 -17.04 2.96 15.42
CA ASN A 165 -16.08 4.02 15.10
C ASN A 165 -15.66 4.01 13.63
N VAL A 166 -16.16 3.07 12.83
CA VAL A 166 -15.89 2.97 11.40
C VAL A 166 -16.80 3.94 10.64
N LEU A 167 -16.21 4.76 9.76
CA LEU A 167 -16.98 5.69 8.95
C LEU A 167 -17.96 4.93 8.03
N PRO A 168 -19.21 5.41 7.89
CA PRO A 168 -20.17 4.83 6.95
C PRO A 168 -19.58 4.71 5.54
N GLY A 169 -19.70 3.53 4.92
CA GLY A 169 -19.14 3.25 3.59
C GLY A 169 -17.71 2.71 3.60
N MET A 170 -16.98 2.77 4.73
CA MET A 170 -15.64 2.18 4.86
C MET A 170 -15.64 0.73 5.36
N PHE A 171 -16.81 0.10 5.53
CA PHE A 171 -16.92 -1.31 5.90
C PHE A 171 -16.27 -2.24 4.85
N ILE A 172 -16.13 -1.78 3.60
CA ILE A 172 -15.43 -2.49 2.52
C ILE A 172 -13.91 -2.52 2.74
N VAL A 173 -13.35 -1.50 3.40
CA VAL A 173 -11.93 -1.41 3.82
C VAL A 173 -11.65 -2.31 5.05
N LEU A 174 -12.66 -3.05 5.50
CA LEU A 174 -12.65 -3.90 6.69
C LEU A 174 -13.40 -5.22 6.39
N LEU A 175 -13.50 -5.61 5.12
CA LEU A 175 -14.43 -6.66 4.64
C LEU A 175 -14.26 -8.01 5.35
N LEU A 176 -13.09 -8.30 5.91
CA LEU A 176 -12.84 -9.52 6.68
C LEU A 176 -13.41 -9.50 8.10
N ILE A 177 -13.81 -8.32 8.59
CA ILE A 177 -14.28 -8.10 9.97
C ILE A 177 -15.76 -8.44 10.11
N LEU A 178 -16.53 -8.27 9.04
CA LEU A 178 -17.95 -8.58 9.04
C LEU A 178 -18.23 -10.07 8.82
N TYR A 179 -17.38 -10.79 8.08
CA TYR A 179 -17.66 -12.19 7.75
C TYR A 179 -17.33 -13.19 8.88
N GLN A 180 -16.36 -12.86 9.74
CA GLN A 180 -15.95 -13.72 10.87
C GLN A 180 -16.85 -13.56 12.12
N ASN A 181 -17.77 -12.59 12.14
CA ASN A 181 -18.71 -12.37 13.24
C ASN A 181 -20.09 -13.04 13.03
N ILE A 182 -20.24 -13.92 12.03
CA ILE A 182 -21.53 -14.59 11.69
C ILE A 182 -21.46 -16.13 11.85
N SER A 183 -20.44 -16.69 12.51
CA SER A 183 -20.37 -18.13 12.80
C SER A 183 -20.30 -18.44 14.29
#